data_AF-A0A6D2K1F8-F1
#
_entry.id   AF-A0A6D2K1F8-F1
#
_cell.length_a   1.000
_cell.length_b   1.000
_cell.length_c   1.000
_cell.angle_alpha   90.00
_cell.angle_beta   90.00
_cell.angle_gamma   90.00
#
_symmetry.space_group_name_H-M   'P 1'
#
loop_
_entity.id
_entity.type
_entity.pdbx_description
1 polymer ?
#
loop_
_entity_poly.entity_id
_entity_poly.type
_entity_poly.pdbx_seq_one_letter_code
_entity_poly.pdbx_strand_id
1 'polypeptide(L)'
;MAQRISDLSDELLIKIISFLPTKVAVSTSILSKQWQFLWMWLPKLEFDDYSIIDDPDSILRFRDFINKNLPLHKSAVIESLLLRFCQSTLQPENIKLWVGIAVSRLVRELSIGYFCFGDEPDVPLPSDEDSLRLLLSQCLVLEDLCIERHGNDDNLIEIVVKVPSLQRLTLEVYQRSSGGYVIVAPSLKYFKFVDFSETFSCLIEHIPKLEEADIRVSQEFETLLKSIASVKLLSVLALCNNPEEPVYSDGTIFNQLEHLKFGIYSDDWSKLLIWLLGKAPKLRVLNISIDHDPELEEYELVTWSSVPECLLKTLETFEFNDYMGTEEERDFLSFFFKHACCLTSTSIIHNVCDM
;
A
#
# COMPACT_ATOMS: atom_id res chain seq x y z
N MET A 1 36.05 -22.44 28.90
CA MET A 1 34.79 -23.16 29.13
C MET A 1 33.78 -22.54 28.18
N ALA A 2 33.37 -23.23 27.12
CA ALA A 2 32.40 -22.67 26.17
C ALA A 2 31.02 -22.73 26.81
N GLN A 3 30.35 -21.59 27.00
CA GLN A 3 28.95 -21.56 27.40
C GLN A 3 28.13 -22.29 26.33
N ARG A 4 27.40 -23.34 26.72
CA ARG A 4 26.47 -24.00 25.81
C ARG A 4 25.18 -23.20 25.80
N ILE A 5 24.60 -23.03 24.62
CA ILE A 5 23.33 -22.30 24.44
C ILE A 5 22.20 -22.98 25.26
N SER A 6 22.30 -24.29 25.52
CA SER A 6 21.40 -25.05 26.38
C SER A 6 21.37 -24.61 27.85
N ASP A 7 22.35 -23.82 28.29
CA ASP A 7 22.47 -23.37 29.69
C ASP A 7 21.77 -22.01 29.91
N LEU A 8 21.21 -21.42 28.85
CA LEU A 8 20.46 -20.15 28.90
C LEU A 8 19.04 -20.36 29.43
N SER A 9 18.50 -19.33 30.10
CA SER A 9 17.10 -19.31 30.52
C SER A 9 16.16 -19.19 29.32
N ASP A 10 14.92 -19.67 29.48
CA ASP A 10 13.91 -19.61 28.42
C ASP A 10 13.66 -18.17 27.94
N GLU A 11 13.73 -17.18 28.83
CA GLU A 11 13.62 -15.75 28.47
C GLU A 11 14.71 -15.30 27.50
N LEU A 12 15.96 -15.70 27.75
CA LEU A 12 17.09 -15.38 26.87
C LEU A 12 16.97 -16.13 25.53
N LEU A 13 16.51 -17.38 25.57
CA LEU A 13 16.27 -18.16 24.36
C LEU A 13 15.16 -17.55 23.51
N ILE A 14 14.02 -17.17 24.11
CA ILE A 14 12.91 -16.46 23.45
C ILE A 14 13.42 -15.16 22.81
N LYS A 15 14.23 -14.40 23.53
CA LYS A 15 14.86 -13.18 23.00
C LYS A 15 15.80 -13.46 21.84
N ILE A 16 16.54 -14.57 21.85
CA ILE A 16 17.39 -14.97 20.71
C ILE A 16 16.52 -15.30 19.50
N ILE A 17 15.51 -16.16 19.67
CA ILE A 17 14.67 -16.58 18.55
C ILE A 17 13.71 -15.49 18.07
N SER A 18 13.44 -14.44 18.85
CA SER A 18 12.63 -13.29 18.39
C SER A 18 13.31 -12.45 17.32
N PHE A 19 14.62 -12.65 17.08
CA PHE A 19 15.33 -12.04 15.95
C PHE A 19 15.30 -12.92 14.68
N LEU A 20 14.73 -14.12 14.76
CA LEU A 20 14.65 -15.04 13.64
C LEU A 20 13.28 -14.92 12.95
N PRO A 21 13.21 -15.14 11.62
CA PRO A 21 11.93 -15.32 10.95
C PRO A 21 11.11 -16.44 11.61
N THR A 22 9.79 -16.29 11.65
CA THR A 22 8.88 -17.22 12.35
C THR A 22 9.11 -18.67 11.94
N LYS A 23 9.25 -18.94 10.64
CA LYS A 23 9.56 -20.28 10.11
C LYS A 23 10.85 -20.87 10.71
N VAL A 24 11.90 -20.05 10.82
CA VAL A 24 13.19 -20.46 11.40
C VAL A 24 13.03 -20.68 12.91
N ALA A 25 12.35 -19.78 13.62
CA ALA A 25 12.08 -19.93 15.05
C ALA A 25 11.30 -21.22 15.35
N VAL A 26 10.24 -21.53 14.58
CA VAL A 26 9.50 -22.80 14.68
C VAL A 26 10.43 -23.98 14.42
N SER A 27 11.33 -23.90 13.43
CA SER A 27 12.28 -24.98 13.13
C SER A 27 13.24 -25.29 14.30
N THR A 28 13.51 -24.33 15.19
CA THR A 28 14.34 -24.60 16.38
C THR A 28 13.69 -25.57 17.36
N SER A 29 12.39 -25.84 17.23
CA SER A 29 11.63 -26.75 18.10
C SER A 29 12.16 -28.19 18.10
N ILE A 30 12.92 -28.59 17.07
CA ILE A 30 13.50 -29.93 16.98
C ILE A 30 14.86 -30.06 17.69
N LEU A 31 15.47 -28.95 18.13
CA LEU A 31 16.81 -28.95 18.73
C LEU A 31 16.86 -29.68 20.07
N SER A 32 15.84 -29.47 20.93
CA SER A 32 15.66 -30.22 22.18
C SER A 32 14.28 -29.92 22.80
N LYS A 33 13.94 -30.65 23.88
CA LYS A 33 12.68 -30.43 24.63
C LYS A 33 12.50 -29.00 25.13
N GLN A 34 13.58 -28.30 25.47
CA GLN A 34 13.50 -26.92 25.94
C GLN A 34 13.03 -25.97 24.83
N TRP A 35 13.40 -26.24 23.57
CA TRP A 35 13.12 -25.36 22.44
C TRP A 35 11.75 -25.59 21.81
N GLN A 36 11.14 -26.74 22.10
CA GLN A 36 9.93 -27.24 21.45
C GLN A 36 8.77 -26.23 21.39
N PHE A 37 8.63 -25.36 22.40
CA PHE A 37 7.50 -24.44 22.53
C PHE A 37 7.91 -22.97 22.72
N LEU A 38 9.19 -22.63 22.57
CA LEU A 38 9.65 -21.25 22.81
C LEU A 38 9.06 -20.27 21.80
N TRP A 39 8.89 -20.71 20.55
CA TRP A 39 8.32 -19.88 19.49
C TRP A 39 6.86 -19.44 19.78
N MET A 40 6.13 -20.18 20.62
CA MET A 40 4.75 -19.83 21.04
C MET A 40 4.69 -18.59 21.94
N TRP A 41 5.83 -18.02 22.32
CA TRP A 41 5.92 -16.77 23.09
C TRP A 41 6.34 -15.58 22.23
N LEU A 42 6.53 -15.77 20.92
CA LEU A 42 6.97 -14.71 20.04
C LEU A 42 5.86 -13.65 19.87
N PRO A 43 6.20 -12.36 20.00
CA PRO A 43 5.23 -11.28 19.79
C PRO A 43 4.97 -11.02 18.31
N LYS A 44 5.89 -11.42 17.41
CA LYS A 44 5.79 -11.22 15.97
C LYS A 44 5.64 -12.57 15.29
N LEU A 45 4.60 -12.73 14.49
CA LEU A 45 4.27 -13.95 13.78
C LEU A 45 4.10 -13.64 12.30
N GLU A 46 4.76 -14.44 11.48
CA GLU A 46 4.74 -14.31 10.02
C GLU A 46 4.39 -15.68 9.43
N PHE A 47 3.26 -15.74 8.73
CA PHE A 47 2.80 -16.92 8.03
C PHE A 47 2.64 -16.59 6.56
N ASP A 48 3.46 -17.25 5.74
CA ASP A 48 3.57 -16.98 4.32
C ASP A 48 3.67 -18.32 3.57
N ASP A 49 2.64 -18.64 2.77
CA ASP A 49 2.62 -19.86 1.95
C ASP A 49 3.23 -19.66 0.55
N TYR A 50 3.75 -18.46 0.23
CA TYR A 50 4.34 -18.16 -1.08
C TYR A 50 5.51 -19.09 -1.43
N SER A 51 6.29 -19.51 -0.43
CA SER A 51 7.44 -20.42 -0.65
C SER A 51 7.06 -21.87 -0.98
N ILE A 52 5.78 -22.23 -0.91
CA ILE A 52 5.28 -23.61 -1.10
C ILE A 52 4.09 -23.68 -2.07
N ILE A 53 3.93 -22.66 -2.93
CA ILE A 53 2.78 -22.53 -3.86
C ILE A 53 2.65 -23.75 -4.78
N ASP A 54 3.77 -24.34 -5.22
CA ASP A 54 3.79 -25.44 -6.17
C ASP A 54 3.34 -26.80 -5.59
N ASP A 55 3.08 -26.88 -4.28
CA ASP A 55 2.68 -28.11 -3.59
C ASP A 55 1.41 -27.92 -2.74
N PRO A 56 0.22 -28.21 -3.30
CA PRO A 56 -1.07 -28.09 -2.60
C PRO A 56 -1.12 -28.84 -1.27
N ASP A 57 -0.48 -30.01 -1.17
CA ASP A 57 -0.46 -30.79 0.08
C ASP A 57 0.35 -30.07 1.17
N SER A 58 1.46 -29.42 0.80
CA SER A 58 2.24 -28.60 1.73
C SER A 58 1.46 -27.37 2.20
N ILE A 59 0.70 -26.71 1.33
CA ILE A 59 -0.18 -25.59 1.69
C ILE A 59 -1.21 -26.04 2.74
N LEU A 60 -1.90 -27.15 2.50
CA LEU A 60 -2.88 -27.69 3.44
C LEU A 60 -2.25 -28.01 4.80
N ARG A 61 -1.08 -28.67 4.83
CA ARG A 61 -0.36 -28.97 6.07
C ARG A 61 0.08 -27.71 6.81
N PHE A 62 0.52 -26.69 6.09
CA PHE A 62 0.90 -25.41 6.66
C PHE A 62 -0.29 -24.71 7.33
N ARG A 63 -1.46 -24.71 6.68
CA ARG A 63 -2.69 -24.13 7.26
C ARG A 63 -3.20 -24.93 8.45
N ASP A 64 -3.14 -26.25 8.36
CA ASP A 64 -3.41 -27.15 9.48
C ASP A 64 -2.51 -26.85 10.68
N PHE A 65 -1.24 -26.55 10.43
CA PHE A 65 -0.31 -26.14 11.47
C PHE A 65 -0.75 -24.83 12.13
N ILE A 66 -1.14 -23.81 11.35
CA ILE A 66 -1.61 -22.52 11.90
C ILE A 66 -2.90 -22.74 12.72
N ASN A 67 -3.88 -23.44 12.15
CA ASN A 67 -5.15 -23.76 12.81
C ASN A 67 -4.96 -24.49 14.14
N LYS A 68 -3.99 -25.41 14.21
CA LYS A 68 -3.71 -26.17 15.42
C LYS A 68 -2.92 -25.36 16.46
N ASN A 69 -1.99 -24.50 16.04
CA ASN A 69 -1.04 -23.88 16.96
C ASN A 69 -1.32 -22.42 17.30
N LEU A 70 -1.89 -21.61 16.40
CA LEU A 70 -2.19 -20.21 16.69
C LEU A 70 -3.16 -20.03 17.88
N PRO A 71 -4.20 -20.87 18.07
CA PRO A 71 -5.03 -20.82 19.28
C PRO A 71 -4.25 -21.13 20.57
N LEU A 72 -3.19 -21.91 20.47
CA LEU A 72 -2.33 -22.33 21.58
C LEU A 72 -1.19 -21.33 21.86
N HIS A 73 -1.11 -20.24 21.08
CA HIS A 73 -0.10 -19.21 21.27
C HIS A 73 -0.14 -18.68 22.71
N LYS A 74 1.02 -18.55 23.35
CA LYS A 74 1.12 -18.25 24.78
C LYS A 74 1.29 -16.77 25.07
N SER A 75 1.80 -15.99 24.10
CA SER A 75 1.99 -14.56 24.29
C SER A 75 0.65 -13.86 24.55
N ALA A 76 0.56 -13.10 25.63
CA ALA A 76 -0.62 -12.29 25.95
C ALA A 76 -0.86 -11.17 24.92
N VAL A 77 0.22 -10.74 24.25
CA VAL A 77 0.17 -9.72 23.19
C VAL A 77 0.81 -10.29 21.93
N ILE A 78 0.09 -10.23 20.82
CA ILE A 78 0.68 -10.40 19.48
C ILE A 78 0.94 -8.99 18.99
N GLU A 79 2.19 -8.57 18.88
CA GLU A 79 2.54 -7.23 18.41
C GLU A 79 2.25 -7.10 16.90
N SER A 80 2.66 -8.12 16.13
CA SER A 80 2.60 -8.12 14.67
C SER A 80 2.16 -9.49 14.16
N LEU A 81 1.17 -9.51 13.27
CA LEU A 81 0.72 -10.69 12.57
C LEU A 81 0.67 -10.43 11.06
N LEU A 82 1.48 -11.16 10.31
CA LEU A 82 1.47 -11.18 8.85
C LEU A 82 0.93 -12.51 8.36
N LEU A 83 -0.08 -12.44 7.49
CA LEU A 83 -0.80 -13.55 6.90
C LEU A 83 -0.79 -13.38 5.38
N ARG A 84 0.04 -14.12 4.65
CA ARG A 84 0.06 -14.12 3.17
C ARG A 84 -0.26 -15.51 2.65
N PHE A 85 -1.35 -15.61 1.90
CA PHE A 85 -1.90 -16.90 1.48
C PHE A 85 -2.36 -16.95 0.02
N CYS A 86 -2.18 -18.10 -0.61
CA CYS A 86 -2.79 -18.44 -1.88
C CYS A 86 -4.32 -18.65 -1.74
N GLN A 87 -5.13 -17.99 -2.56
CA GLN A 87 -6.58 -17.95 -2.41
C GLN A 87 -7.27 -19.31 -2.65
N SER A 88 -6.76 -20.13 -3.58
CA SER A 88 -7.44 -21.32 -4.15
C SER A 88 -7.94 -22.37 -3.15
N THR A 89 -7.48 -22.33 -1.90
CA THR A 89 -7.80 -23.34 -0.86
C THR A 89 -8.20 -22.73 0.49
N LEU A 90 -8.37 -21.41 0.59
CA LEU A 90 -8.52 -20.73 1.87
C LEU A 90 -10.00 -20.53 2.24
N GLN A 91 -10.40 -21.03 3.42
CA GLN A 91 -11.77 -20.87 3.91
C GLN A 91 -11.93 -19.56 4.72
N PRO A 92 -13.09 -18.90 4.65
CA PRO A 92 -13.43 -17.69 5.43
C PRO A 92 -13.11 -17.81 6.92
N GLU A 93 -13.47 -18.96 7.47
CA GLU A 93 -13.47 -19.23 8.90
C GLU A 93 -12.05 -19.28 9.44
N ASN A 94 -11.08 -19.66 8.61
CA ASN A 94 -9.67 -19.67 8.98
C ASN A 94 -9.15 -18.25 9.22
N ILE A 95 -9.36 -17.34 8.26
CA ILE A 95 -8.96 -15.93 8.42
C ILE A 95 -9.66 -15.30 9.62
N LYS A 96 -10.97 -15.50 9.73
CA LYS A 96 -11.77 -15.01 10.86
C LYS A 96 -11.22 -15.49 12.19
N LEU A 97 -10.86 -16.77 12.29
CA LEU A 97 -10.26 -17.36 13.49
C LEU A 97 -8.90 -16.72 13.79
N TRP A 98 -8.02 -16.62 12.80
CA TRP A 98 -6.65 -16.12 12.99
C TRP A 98 -6.63 -14.64 13.36
N VAL A 99 -7.39 -13.81 12.63
CA VAL A 99 -7.57 -12.38 12.94
C VAL A 99 -8.24 -12.22 14.30
N GLY A 100 -9.27 -13.02 14.61
CA GLY A 100 -9.93 -12.97 15.91
C GLY A 100 -9.00 -13.28 17.09
N ILE A 101 -8.09 -14.24 16.93
CA ILE A 101 -7.04 -14.53 17.92
C ILE A 101 -6.10 -13.32 18.07
N ALA A 102 -5.65 -12.73 16.96
CA ALA A 102 -4.78 -11.57 16.97
C ALA A 102 -5.42 -10.36 17.67
N VAL A 103 -6.67 -10.04 17.31
CA VAL A 103 -7.46 -8.97 17.92
C VAL A 103 -7.65 -9.22 19.41
N SER A 104 -7.99 -10.45 19.82
CA SER A 104 -8.13 -10.82 21.24
C SER A 104 -6.82 -10.67 22.04
N ARG A 105 -5.69 -10.63 21.34
CA ARG A 105 -4.33 -10.46 21.88
C ARG A 105 -3.72 -9.11 21.51
N LEU A 106 -4.57 -8.09 21.32
CA LEU A 106 -4.15 -6.69 21.23
C LEU A 106 -3.16 -6.41 20.09
N VAL A 107 -3.43 -6.95 18.92
CA VAL A 107 -2.59 -6.74 17.72
C VAL A 107 -2.43 -5.29 17.33
N ARG A 108 -1.18 -4.87 17.09
CA ARG A 108 -0.83 -3.50 16.69
C ARG A 108 -0.55 -3.40 15.19
N GLU A 109 0.03 -4.43 14.61
CA GLU A 109 0.33 -4.52 13.17
C GLU A 109 -0.34 -5.77 12.59
N LEU A 110 -1.24 -5.59 11.63
CA LEU A 110 -1.93 -6.67 10.96
C LEU A 110 -1.77 -6.54 9.45
N SER A 111 -1.19 -7.56 8.81
CA SER A 111 -1.09 -7.65 7.35
C SER A 111 -1.79 -8.91 6.88
N ILE A 112 -2.70 -8.75 5.91
CA ILE A 112 -3.47 -9.84 5.30
C ILE A 112 -3.32 -9.72 3.79
N GLY A 113 -2.72 -10.73 3.16
CA GLY A 113 -2.51 -10.81 1.73
C GLY A 113 -3.14 -12.06 1.12
N TYR A 114 -3.89 -11.86 0.03
CA TYR A 114 -4.51 -12.91 -0.76
C TYR A 114 -3.92 -12.89 -2.18
N PHE A 115 -3.51 -14.05 -2.67
CA PHE A 115 -2.90 -14.18 -3.99
C PHE A 115 -3.56 -15.33 -4.79
N CYS A 116 -4.09 -15.05 -5.97
CA CYS A 116 -4.47 -16.08 -6.96
C CYS A 116 -3.34 -16.35 -7.94
N PHE A 117 -3.17 -17.62 -8.33
CA PHE A 117 -2.30 -18.03 -9.42
C PHE A 117 -3.08 -18.90 -10.40
N GLY A 118 -3.12 -18.51 -11.68
CA GLY A 118 -3.70 -19.29 -12.78
C GLY A 118 -5.06 -18.81 -13.29
N ASP A 119 -5.53 -19.45 -14.37
CA ASP A 119 -6.84 -19.21 -15.03
C ASP A 119 -8.01 -19.97 -14.35
N GLU A 120 -7.81 -20.50 -13.13
CA GLU A 120 -8.91 -21.17 -12.43
C GLU A 120 -9.99 -20.16 -12.04
N PRO A 121 -11.28 -20.49 -12.24
CA PRO A 121 -12.36 -19.59 -11.88
C PRO A 121 -12.31 -19.33 -10.38
N ASP A 122 -12.22 -18.05 -10.02
CA ASP A 122 -12.08 -17.62 -8.65
C ASP A 122 -13.19 -18.22 -7.78
N VAL A 123 -12.79 -18.91 -6.71
CA VAL A 123 -13.69 -19.11 -5.58
C VAL A 123 -13.88 -17.72 -5.00
N PRO A 124 -15.12 -17.19 -4.92
CA PRO A 124 -15.33 -15.91 -4.29
C PRO A 124 -14.63 -15.93 -2.93
N LEU A 125 -13.81 -14.91 -2.64
CA LEU A 125 -14.20 -14.04 -1.54
C LEU A 125 -15.09 -14.74 -0.53
N PRO A 126 -14.57 -15.45 0.48
CA PRO A 126 -15.23 -15.51 1.75
C PRO A 126 -16.04 -14.25 2.06
N SER A 127 -17.32 -14.27 1.73
CA SER A 127 -18.26 -13.20 2.00
C SER A 127 -18.57 -13.25 3.50
N ASP A 128 -17.56 -12.87 4.27
CA ASP A 128 -17.63 -12.56 5.69
C ASP A 128 -16.79 -11.29 5.94
N GLU A 129 -16.74 -10.40 4.94
CA GLU A 129 -16.21 -9.03 5.06
C GLU A 129 -16.86 -8.33 6.26
N ASP A 130 -18.15 -8.56 6.51
CA ASP A 130 -18.84 -8.11 7.73
C ASP A 130 -18.22 -8.64 9.03
N SER A 131 -17.72 -9.87 9.06
CA SER A 131 -16.98 -10.37 10.22
C SER A 131 -15.58 -9.81 10.33
N LEU A 132 -14.86 -9.62 9.22
CA LEU A 132 -13.56 -8.93 9.26
C LEU A 132 -13.74 -7.49 9.77
N ARG A 133 -14.74 -6.77 9.25
CA ARG A 133 -15.14 -5.44 9.72
C ARG A 133 -15.47 -5.46 11.22
N LEU A 134 -16.26 -6.42 11.68
CA LEU A 134 -16.63 -6.55 13.08
C LEU A 134 -15.41 -6.83 13.96
N LEU A 135 -14.49 -7.70 13.54
CA LEU A 135 -13.27 -8.03 14.28
C LEU A 135 -12.33 -6.82 14.36
N LEU A 136 -12.10 -6.14 13.24
CA LEU A 136 -11.26 -4.93 13.21
C LEU A 136 -11.86 -3.81 14.07
N SER A 137 -13.19 -3.67 14.10
CA SER A 137 -13.87 -2.69 14.96
C SER A 137 -13.67 -2.92 16.46
N GLN A 138 -13.39 -4.17 16.86
CA GLN A 138 -13.10 -4.54 18.24
C GLN A 138 -11.63 -4.27 18.62
N CYS A 139 -10.75 -4.05 17.65
CA CYS A 139 -9.33 -3.83 17.88
C CYS A 139 -9.01 -2.35 18.11
N LEU A 140 -9.00 -1.93 19.38
CA LEU A 140 -8.78 -0.52 19.76
C LEU A 140 -7.31 -0.08 19.78
N VAL A 141 -6.38 -0.99 19.53
CA VAL A 141 -4.93 -0.74 19.59
C VAL A 141 -4.22 -0.96 18.26
N LEU A 142 -4.97 -1.24 17.19
CA LEU A 142 -4.40 -1.47 15.87
C LEU A 142 -3.83 -0.16 15.33
N GLU A 143 -2.55 -0.15 14.97
CA GLU A 143 -1.79 1.01 14.51
C GLU A 143 -1.42 0.91 13.03
N ASP A 144 -1.18 -0.30 12.51
CA ASP A 144 -0.83 -0.58 11.12
C ASP A 144 -1.72 -1.69 10.55
N LEU A 145 -2.37 -1.43 9.43
CA LEU A 145 -3.20 -2.38 8.70
C LEU A 145 -2.77 -2.42 7.23
N CYS A 146 -2.38 -3.60 6.76
CA CYS A 146 -2.14 -3.87 5.35
C CYS A 146 -3.14 -4.92 4.84
N ILE A 147 -3.83 -4.61 3.75
CA ILE A 147 -4.69 -5.56 3.03
C ILE A 147 -4.22 -5.60 1.58
N GLU A 148 -3.70 -6.76 1.17
CA GLU A 148 -3.23 -7.04 -0.19
C GLU A 148 -4.18 -8.06 -0.83
N ARG A 149 -4.66 -7.79 -2.04
CA ARG A 149 -5.58 -8.64 -2.79
C ARG A 149 -5.14 -8.72 -4.25
N HIS A 150 -4.74 -9.90 -4.69
CA HIS A 150 -4.37 -10.20 -6.06
C HIS A 150 -5.28 -11.33 -6.56
N GLY A 151 -6.13 -11.06 -7.54
CA GLY A 151 -7.13 -12.01 -8.04
C GLY A 151 -7.79 -11.53 -9.33
N ASN A 152 -8.40 -12.43 -10.10
CA ASN A 152 -8.90 -12.10 -11.44
C ASN A 152 -10.38 -11.66 -11.45
N ASP A 153 -11.19 -12.08 -10.49
CA ASP A 153 -12.62 -11.76 -10.34
C ASP A 153 -13.16 -12.23 -8.98
N ASP A 154 -12.90 -11.46 -7.92
CA ASP A 154 -13.72 -11.56 -6.72
C ASP A 154 -14.92 -10.63 -6.87
N ASN A 155 -16.12 -11.09 -6.51
CA ASN A 155 -17.27 -10.21 -6.28
C ASN A 155 -17.00 -9.34 -5.02
N LEU A 156 -16.03 -8.42 -5.09
CA LEU A 156 -15.70 -7.49 -4.03
C LEU A 156 -16.93 -6.62 -3.80
N ILE A 157 -17.54 -6.75 -2.61
CA ILE A 157 -18.73 -5.96 -2.30
C ILE A 157 -18.28 -4.61 -1.76
N GLU A 158 -17.53 -4.58 -0.66
CA GLU A 158 -17.04 -3.32 -0.07
C GLU A 158 -16.01 -3.58 1.05
N ILE A 159 -14.85 -2.91 1.06
CA ILE A 159 -13.90 -2.93 2.19
C ILE A 159 -14.21 -1.76 3.12
N VAL A 160 -14.60 -2.05 4.37
CA VAL A 160 -14.89 -1.02 5.39
C VAL A 160 -13.85 -1.08 6.50
N VAL A 161 -13.07 -0.01 6.64
CA VAL A 161 -12.05 0.15 7.68
C VAL A 161 -12.52 1.21 8.67
N LYS A 162 -13.01 0.77 9.84
CA LYS A 162 -13.47 1.65 10.93
C LYS A 162 -12.61 1.41 12.18
N VAL A 163 -11.41 1.98 12.18
CA VAL A 163 -10.40 1.74 13.22
C VAL A 163 -9.83 3.07 13.73
N PRO A 164 -10.31 3.60 14.87
CA PRO A 164 -9.92 4.92 15.36
C PRO A 164 -8.45 5.07 15.77
N SER A 165 -7.79 3.96 16.13
CA SER A 165 -6.38 3.92 16.56
C SER A 165 -5.40 3.85 15.39
N LEU A 166 -5.88 3.59 14.18
CA LEU A 166 -5.05 3.29 13.02
C LEU A 166 -4.21 4.50 12.61
N GLN A 167 -2.90 4.30 12.44
CA GLN A 167 -1.93 5.32 12.06
C GLN A 167 -1.41 5.11 10.63
N ARG A 168 -1.35 3.86 10.16
CA ARG A 168 -0.93 3.50 8.80
C ARG A 168 -1.94 2.53 8.19
N LEU A 169 -2.31 2.79 6.95
CA LEU A 169 -3.22 1.94 6.17
C LEU A 169 -2.62 1.73 4.79
N THR A 170 -2.50 0.47 4.40
CA THR A 170 -2.13 0.05 3.06
C THR A 170 -3.26 -0.81 2.51
N LEU A 171 -3.84 -0.39 1.40
CA LEU A 171 -4.82 -1.16 0.63
C LEU A 171 -4.24 -1.34 -0.77
N GLU A 172 -3.97 -2.60 -1.15
CA GLU A 172 -3.45 -2.95 -2.46
C GLU A 172 -4.37 -3.97 -3.12
N VAL A 173 -5.13 -3.52 -4.11
CA VAL A 173 -6.13 -4.32 -4.81
C VAL A 173 -5.77 -4.35 -6.29
N TYR A 174 -5.39 -5.54 -6.76
CA TYR A 174 -5.01 -5.82 -8.13
C TYR A 174 -6.07 -6.75 -8.76
N GLN A 175 -7.32 -6.28 -8.77
CA GLN A 175 -8.47 -7.01 -9.30
C GLN A 175 -9.10 -6.25 -10.47
N ARG A 176 -9.79 -6.96 -11.36
CA ARG A 176 -10.52 -6.34 -12.49
C ARG A 176 -11.91 -5.85 -12.10
N SER A 177 -12.48 -6.42 -11.04
CA SER A 177 -13.84 -6.17 -10.59
C SER A 177 -13.97 -4.87 -9.80
N SER A 178 -15.16 -4.29 -9.83
CA SER A 178 -15.45 -3.05 -9.13
C SER A 178 -15.50 -3.23 -7.62
N GLY A 179 -14.91 -2.28 -6.88
CA GLY A 179 -14.88 -2.32 -5.42
C GLY A 179 -15.42 -1.05 -4.74
N GLY A 180 -16.03 -1.21 -3.57
CA GLY A 180 -16.34 -0.11 -2.66
C GLY A 180 -15.35 -0.03 -1.50
N TYR A 181 -14.93 1.17 -1.10
CA TYR A 181 -14.06 1.40 0.05
C TYR A 181 -14.65 2.46 0.96
N VAL A 182 -14.76 2.16 2.27
CA VAL A 182 -15.16 3.14 3.28
C VAL A 182 -14.12 3.17 4.39
N ILE A 183 -13.43 4.30 4.50
CA ILE A 183 -12.31 4.48 5.43
C ILE A 183 -12.67 5.53 6.46
N VAL A 184 -12.74 5.12 7.72
CA VAL A 184 -12.98 5.97 8.90
C VAL A 184 -11.86 5.72 9.91
N ALA A 185 -10.78 6.50 9.77
CA ALA A 185 -9.56 6.35 10.57
C ALA A 185 -9.02 7.74 10.99
N PRO A 186 -9.59 8.39 12.02
CA PRO A 186 -9.24 9.77 12.42
C PRO A 186 -7.80 9.96 12.90
N SER A 187 -7.07 8.88 13.23
CA SER A 187 -5.67 8.93 13.65
C SER A 187 -4.67 8.64 12.53
N LEU A 188 -5.16 8.40 11.30
CA LEU A 188 -4.33 7.99 10.18
C LEU A 188 -3.35 9.10 9.78
N LYS A 189 -2.08 8.71 9.61
CA LYS A 189 -0.96 9.59 9.23
C LYS A 189 -0.41 9.22 7.85
N TYR A 190 -0.42 7.92 7.53
CA TYR A 190 0.04 7.38 6.26
C TYR A 190 -1.08 6.57 5.60
N PHE A 191 -1.30 6.81 4.31
CA PHE A 191 -2.29 6.08 3.51
C PHE A 191 -1.68 5.65 2.18
N LYS A 192 -1.64 4.34 1.92
CA LYS A 192 -1.34 3.79 0.61
C LYS A 192 -2.58 3.14 0.02
N PHE A 193 -2.91 3.51 -1.21
CA PHE A 193 -4.04 2.98 -1.94
C PHE A 193 -3.60 2.62 -3.35
N VAL A 194 -3.74 1.34 -3.72
CA VAL A 194 -3.48 0.83 -5.06
C VAL A 194 -4.74 0.14 -5.53
N ASP A 195 -5.35 0.63 -6.60
CA ASP A 195 -6.51 0.02 -7.24
C ASP A 195 -6.53 0.31 -8.74
N PHE A 196 -6.40 -0.73 -9.55
CA PHE A 196 -6.40 -0.64 -11.01
C PHE A 196 -7.67 -1.21 -11.66
N SER A 197 -8.73 -1.41 -10.89
CA SER A 197 -10.04 -1.82 -11.40
C SER A 197 -10.61 -0.79 -12.37
N GLU A 198 -11.53 -1.21 -13.25
CA GLU A 198 -12.15 -0.31 -14.23
C GLU A 198 -13.04 0.75 -13.56
N THR A 199 -13.63 0.42 -12.40
CA THR A 199 -14.50 1.31 -11.63
C THR A 199 -14.37 0.98 -10.14
N PHE A 200 -14.22 1.99 -9.28
CA PHE A 200 -14.26 1.79 -7.83
C PHE A 200 -14.92 3.00 -7.17
N SER A 201 -15.46 2.81 -5.97
CA SER A 201 -15.92 3.93 -5.15
C SER A 201 -15.11 3.99 -3.86
N CYS A 202 -14.49 5.14 -3.58
CA CYS A 202 -13.71 5.32 -2.36
C CYS A 202 -14.26 6.51 -1.56
N LEU A 203 -14.79 6.20 -0.38
CA LEU A 203 -15.29 7.17 0.59
C LEU A 203 -14.34 7.25 1.78
N ILE A 204 -13.64 8.37 1.89
CA ILE A 204 -12.72 8.64 2.98
C ILE A 204 -13.36 9.71 3.87
N GLU A 205 -13.69 9.33 5.11
CA GLU A 205 -14.34 10.22 6.05
C GLU A 205 -13.39 10.64 7.18
N HIS A 206 -13.24 11.97 7.34
CA HIS A 206 -12.67 12.58 8.53
C HIS A 206 -11.27 12.08 8.92
N ILE A 207 -10.27 12.32 8.08
CA ILE A 207 -8.85 12.02 8.36
C ILE A 207 -8.01 13.29 8.52
N PRO A 208 -8.17 14.05 9.63
CA PRO A 208 -7.54 15.36 9.80
C PRO A 208 -6.03 15.33 10.04
N LYS A 209 -5.46 14.15 10.33
CA LYS A 209 -4.04 13.97 10.68
C LYS A 209 -3.21 13.36 9.55
N LEU A 210 -3.79 13.18 8.35
CA LEU A 210 -3.09 12.57 7.24
C LEU A 210 -1.92 13.46 6.79
N GLU A 211 -0.71 12.92 6.84
CA GLU A 211 0.52 13.63 6.47
C GLU A 211 1.06 13.16 5.11
N GLU A 212 0.93 11.86 4.84
CA GLU A 212 1.47 11.21 3.64
C GLU A 212 0.44 10.30 2.98
N ALA A 213 0.36 10.39 1.65
CA ALA A 213 -0.44 9.49 0.83
C ALA A 213 0.35 8.96 -0.39
N ASP A 214 0.24 7.67 -0.68
CA ASP A 214 0.71 7.02 -1.92
C ASP A 214 -0.50 6.42 -2.65
N ILE A 215 -0.91 7.05 -3.75
CA ILE A 215 -2.12 6.72 -4.49
C ILE A 215 -1.73 6.21 -5.87
N ARG A 216 -2.15 4.99 -6.21
CA ARG A 216 -1.90 4.38 -7.52
C ARG A 216 -3.21 3.88 -8.10
N VAL A 217 -3.73 4.56 -9.10
CA VAL A 217 -5.07 4.28 -9.63
C VAL A 217 -5.13 4.38 -11.15
N SER A 218 -6.06 3.65 -11.75
CA SER A 218 -6.37 3.72 -13.19
C SER A 218 -7.31 4.87 -13.54
N GLN A 219 -8.34 5.11 -12.72
CA GLN A 219 -9.41 6.11 -12.92
C GLN A 219 -9.85 6.76 -11.58
N GLU A 220 -10.85 7.67 -11.61
CA GLU A 220 -11.48 8.29 -10.44
C GLU A 220 -10.53 9.06 -9.49
N PHE A 221 -9.61 9.82 -10.08
CA PHE A 221 -8.55 10.51 -9.35
C PHE A 221 -9.06 11.68 -8.48
N GLU A 222 -10.03 12.45 -8.95
CA GLU A 222 -10.44 13.70 -8.28
C GLU A 222 -11.11 13.51 -6.91
N THR A 223 -12.02 12.54 -6.78
CA THR A 223 -12.81 12.31 -5.56
C THR A 223 -11.90 11.87 -4.42
N LEU A 224 -10.94 11.01 -4.73
CA LEU A 224 -9.92 10.55 -3.81
C LEU A 224 -9.01 11.70 -3.37
N LEU A 225 -8.51 12.50 -4.32
CA LEU A 225 -7.66 13.66 -4.04
C LEU A 225 -8.34 14.72 -3.15
N LYS A 226 -9.64 14.98 -3.36
CA LYS A 226 -10.42 15.89 -2.50
C LYS A 226 -10.38 15.47 -1.04
N SER A 227 -10.44 14.17 -0.79
CA SER A 227 -10.49 13.62 0.56
C SER A 227 -9.15 13.65 1.28
N ILE A 228 -8.05 13.75 0.54
CA ILE A 228 -6.67 13.79 1.07
C ILE A 228 -6.00 15.15 0.88
N ALA A 229 -6.74 16.22 0.59
CA ALA A 229 -6.18 17.53 0.24
C ALA A 229 -5.28 18.18 1.32
N SER A 230 -5.29 17.66 2.56
CA SER A 230 -4.48 18.17 3.68
C SER A 230 -3.06 17.60 3.78
N VAL A 231 -2.67 16.66 2.90
CA VAL A 231 -1.36 16.00 2.99
C VAL A 231 -0.18 16.94 2.72
N LYS A 232 0.98 16.58 3.28
CA LYS A 232 2.27 17.25 3.05
C LYS A 232 3.11 16.52 2.01
N LEU A 233 2.98 15.20 1.95
CA LEU A 233 3.67 14.31 1.03
C LEU A 233 2.62 13.57 0.21
N LEU A 234 2.67 13.71 -1.12
CA LEU A 234 1.78 13.00 -2.03
C LEU A 234 2.62 12.27 -3.08
N SER A 235 2.47 10.96 -3.13
CA SER A 235 2.92 10.11 -4.22
C SER A 235 1.70 9.71 -5.04
N VAL A 236 1.75 9.94 -6.33
CA VAL A 236 0.68 9.62 -7.28
C VAL A 236 1.27 8.82 -8.42
N LEU A 237 0.64 7.69 -8.76
CA LEU A 237 0.87 6.97 -10.01
C LEU A 237 -0.48 6.77 -10.73
N ALA A 238 -0.67 7.41 -11.87
CA ALA A 238 -1.89 7.28 -12.69
C ALA A 238 -1.62 6.38 -13.91
N LEU A 239 -2.52 5.45 -14.24
CA LEU A 239 -2.35 4.61 -15.44
C LEU A 239 -2.98 5.18 -16.71
N CYS A 240 -3.95 6.07 -16.62
CA CYS A 240 -4.56 6.71 -17.79
C CYS A 240 -4.84 8.18 -17.50
N ASN A 241 -4.62 9.05 -18.47
CA ASN A 241 -5.22 10.38 -18.50
C ASN A 241 -6.60 10.25 -19.17
N ASN A 242 -7.70 10.59 -18.51
CA ASN A 242 -9.02 10.56 -19.14
C ASN A 242 -9.37 11.96 -19.66
N PRO A 243 -9.20 12.25 -20.97
CA PRO A 243 -9.43 13.59 -21.52
C PRO A 243 -10.91 14.03 -21.47
N GLU A 244 -11.84 13.09 -21.24
CA GLU A 244 -13.28 13.35 -21.19
C GLU A 244 -13.83 13.59 -19.77
N GLU A 245 -13.02 13.40 -18.70
CA GLU A 245 -13.45 13.83 -17.38
C GLU A 245 -13.62 15.36 -17.39
N PRO A 246 -14.69 15.91 -16.77
CA PRO A 246 -14.99 17.34 -16.79
C PRO A 246 -13.89 18.11 -16.04
N VAL A 247 -12.82 18.38 -16.78
CA VAL A 247 -11.64 19.20 -16.55
C VAL A 247 -11.70 19.87 -15.18
N TYR A 248 -11.26 19.12 -14.18
CA TYR A 248 -10.65 19.65 -12.98
C TYR A 248 -11.51 20.65 -12.21
N SER A 249 -12.46 20.11 -11.45
CA SER A 249 -13.33 20.92 -10.59
C SER A 249 -12.51 21.85 -9.65
N ASP A 250 -12.90 23.12 -9.59
CA ASP A 250 -12.04 24.22 -9.12
C ASP A 250 -11.75 24.21 -7.60
N GLY A 251 -12.38 23.33 -6.84
CA GLY A 251 -12.45 23.39 -5.38
C GLY A 251 -11.28 22.77 -4.61
N THR A 252 -10.50 21.86 -5.20
CA THR A 252 -9.45 21.15 -4.46
C THR A 252 -8.15 21.95 -4.44
N ILE A 253 -7.69 22.38 -3.27
CA ILE A 253 -6.41 23.09 -3.11
C ILE A 253 -5.57 22.36 -2.06
N PHE A 254 -4.38 21.92 -2.46
CA PHE A 254 -3.38 21.28 -1.61
C PHE A 254 -2.56 22.33 -0.84
N ASN A 255 -3.19 22.96 0.14
CA ASN A 255 -2.63 24.10 0.88
C ASN A 255 -1.43 23.75 1.79
N GLN A 256 -1.14 22.46 1.99
CA GLN A 256 -0.07 21.96 2.85
C GLN A 256 0.95 21.10 2.09
N LEU A 257 0.72 20.83 0.80
CA LEU A 257 1.58 19.93 0.04
C LEU A 257 2.95 20.56 -0.19
N GLU A 258 3.98 19.88 0.30
CA GLU A 258 5.37 20.29 0.22
C GLU A 258 6.17 19.38 -0.72
N HIS A 259 5.81 18.10 -0.82
CA HIS A 259 6.47 17.14 -1.71
C HIS A 259 5.47 16.39 -2.58
N LEU A 260 5.69 16.43 -3.89
CA LEU A 260 4.91 15.69 -4.88
C LEU A 260 5.84 14.73 -5.61
N LYS A 261 5.57 13.43 -5.50
CA LYS A 261 6.09 12.42 -6.41
C LYS A 261 4.97 12.08 -7.40
N PHE A 262 5.22 12.33 -8.67
CA PHE A 262 4.26 12.14 -9.73
C PHE A 262 4.80 11.11 -10.71
N GLY A 263 4.00 10.09 -10.99
CA GLY A 263 4.25 9.16 -12.08
C GLY A 263 2.99 8.86 -12.84
N ILE A 264 3.16 8.50 -14.10
CA ILE A 264 2.05 8.28 -15.02
C ILE A 264 2.50 7.40 -16.19
N TYR A 265 1.57 6.55 -16.63
CA TYR A 265 1.71 5.65 -17.78
C TYR A 265 0.74 6.12 -18.88
N SER A 266 0.92 7.33 -19.43
CA SER A 266 -0.01 7.88 -20.43
C SER A 266 0.58 9.10 -21.14
N ASP A 267 0.19 9.29 -22.40
CA ASP A 267 0.32 10.56 -23.11
C ASP A 267 -0.46 11.68 -22.40
N ASP A 268 -0.13 12.94 -22.72
CA ASP A 268 -0.74 14.15 -22.17
C ASP A 268 -0.56 14.30 -20.65
N TRP A 269 0.40 13.60 -20.07
CA TRP A 269 0.66 13.61 -18.64
C TRP A 269 0.93 15.00 -18.07
N SER A 270 1.47 15.89 -18.90
CA SER A 270 1.76 17.25 -18.51
C SER A 270 0.48 18.02 -18.20
N LYS A 271 -0.68 17.68 -18.79
CA LYS A 271 -1.98 18.30 -18.46
C LYS A 271 -2.35 18.07 -16.99
N LEU A 272 -2.28 16.83 -16.52
CA LEU A 272 -2.57 16.46 -15.13
C LEU A 272 -1.54 17.07 -14.17
N LEU A 273 -0.26 17.03 -14.53
CA LEU A 273 0.79 17.61 -13.70
C LEU A 273 0.65 19.13 -13.57
N ILE A 274 0.37 19.85 -14.66
CA ILE A 274 0.16 21.30 -14.64
C ILE A 274 -1.02 21.65 -13.74
N TRP A 275 -2.10 20.88 -13.81
CA TRP A 275 -3.23 21.04 -12.90
C TRP A 275 -2.82 20.86 -11.44
N LEU A 276 -2.10 19.78 -11.09
CA LEU A 276 -1.61 19.53 -9.73
C LEU A 276 -0.70 20.65 -9.22
N LEU A 277 0.23 21.12 -10.05
CA LEU A 277 1.10 22.26 -9.73
C LEU A 277 0.28 23.52 -9.44
N GLY A 278 -0.74 23.78 -10.25
CA GLY A 278 -1.68 24.90 -10.05
C GLY A 278 -2.45 24.84 -8.73
N LYS A 279 -2.67 23.65 -8.17
CA LYS A 279 -3.38 23.44 -6.89
C LYS A 279 -2.46 23.30 -5.68
N ALA A 280 -1.14 23.32 -5.84
CA ALA A 280 -0.16 23.09 -4.78
C ALA A 280 0.79 24.29 -4.57
N PRO A 281 0.31 25.44 -4.04
CA PRO A 281 1.09 26.69 -3.99
C PRO A 281 2.33 26.63 -3.08
N LYS A 282 2.38 25.69 -2.12
CA LYS A 282 3.50 25.53 -1.18
C LYS A 282 4.48 24.41 -1.56
N LEU A 283 4.37 23.87 -2.78
CA LEU A 283 5.20 22.75 -3.21
C LEU A 283 6.68 23.15 -3.23
N ARG A 284 7.53 22.34 -2.59
CA ARG A 284 8.99 22.55 -2.47
C ARG A 284 9.79 21.51 -3.23
N VAL A 285 9.30 20.28 -3.30
CA VAL A 285 9.96 19.16 -3.99
C VAL A 285 9.01 18.55 -5.01
N LEU A 286 9.47 18.46 -6.25
CA LEU A 286 8.78 17.75 -7.34
C LEU A 286 9.68 16.63 -7.86
N ASN A 287 9.21 15.40 -7.77
CA ASN A 287 9.83 14.23 -8.41
C ASN A 287 8.87 13.69 -9.47
N ILE A 288 9.37 13.51 -10.69
CA ILE A 288 8.63 12.97 -11.82
C ILE A 288 9.29 11.66 -12.25
N SER A 289 8.50 10.63 -12.54
CA SER A 289 8.93 9.40 -13.22
C SER A 289 7.86 9.03 -14.23
N ILE A 290 8.22 9.01 -15.50
CA ILE A 290 7.29 8.78 -16.61
C ILE A 290 7.69 7.47 -17.27
N ASP A 291 6.71 6.59 -17.42
CA ASP A 291 6.89 5.38 -18.19
C ASP A 291 6.24 5.61 -19.56
N HIS A 292 7.05 5.49 -20.62
CA HIS A 292 6.64 5.80 -21.99
C HIS A 292 6.09 4.54 -22.64
N ASP A 293 4.84 4.57 -23.07
CA ASP A 293 4.30 3.54 -23.96
C ASP A 293 4.68 3.89 -25.41
N PRO A 294 5.55 3.12 -26.08
CA PRO A 294 6.01 3.43 -27.43
C PRO A 294 4.90 3.32 -28.49
N GLU A 295 3.71 2.80 -28.16
CA GLU A 295 2.57 2.69 -29.06
C GLU A 295 1.65 3.93 -29.07
N LEU A 296 1.87 4.88 -28.16
CA LEU A 296 1.08 6.12 -28.07
C LEU A 296 1.84 7.28 -28.77
N GLU A 297 1.26 7.86 -29.83
CA GLU A 297 1.92 8.83 -30.73
C GLU A 297 1.25 10.21 -30.79
N GLU A 298 0.13 10.45 -30.09
CA GLU A 298 -0.64 11.70 -30.22
C GLU A 298 -0.38 12.66 -29.06
N TYR A 299 0.72 13.41 -29.13
CA TYR A 299 0.95 14.56 -28.25
C TYR A 299 0.17 15.79 -28.73
N GLU A 300 -0.74 16.30 -27.89
CA GLU A 300 -1.32 17.62 -28.05
C GLU A 300 -0.54 18.66 -27.25
N LEU A 301 -0.08 19.70 -27.93
CA LEU A 301 0.73 20.75 -27.31
C LEU A 301 0.01 21.41 -26.13
N VAL A 302 0.57 21.26 -24.92
CA VAL A 302 -0.10 21.75 -23.72
C VAL A 302 0.06 23.26 -23.56
N THR A 303 -1.07 23.95 -23.50
CA THR A 303 -1.11 25.40 -23.27
C THR A 303 -1.23 25.70 -21.78
N TRP A 304 -0.15 26.24 -21.20
CA TRP A 304 -0.17 26.75 -19.83
C TRP A 304 -1.07 28.00 -19.77
N SER A 305 -2.23 27.89 -19.14
CA SER A 305 -3.17 29.00 -18.97
C SER A 305 -2.62 30.09 -18.04
N SER A 306 -1.82 29.69 -17.05
CA SER A 306 -1.13 30.57 -16.11
C SER A 306 0.07 29.84 -15.51
N VAL A 307 1.02 30.58 -14.93
CA VAL A 307 2.17 30.00 -14.23
C VAL A 307 1.75 29.64 -12.80
N PRO A 308 1.88 28.37 -12.37
CA PRO A 308 1.62 27.99 -10.99
C PRO A 308 2.46 28.78 -9.97
N GLU A 309 1.83 29.18 -8.86
CA GLU A 309 2.48 29.97 -7.82
C GLU A 309 3.71 29.26 -7.24
N CYS A 310 3.67 27.93 -7.16
CA CYS A 310 4.77 27.15 -6.60
C CYS A 310 6.05 27.26 -7.42
N LEU A 311 5.96 27.27 -8.75
CA LEU A 311 7.12 27.46 -9.63
C LEU A 311 7.81 28.80 -9.34
N LEU A 312 7.03 29.85 -9.08
CA LEU A 312 7.55 31.19 -8.90
C LEU A 312 8.18 31.42 -7.52
N LYS A 313 7.69 30.76 -6.46
CA LYS A 313 7.94 31.18 -5.08
C LYS A 313 8.49 30.12 -4.13
N THR A 314 8.18 28.84 -4.35
CA THR A 314 8.37 27.80 -3.30
C THR A 314 9.12 26.58 -3.77
N LEU A 315 9.11 26.26 -5.06
CA LEU A 315 9.74 25.06 -5.58
C LEU A 315 11.28 25.16 -5.53
N GLU A 316 11.90 24.27 -4.76
CA GLU A 316 13.34 24.27 -4.45
C GLU A 316 14.09 23.10 -5.10
N THR A 317 13.43 21.94 -5.22
CA THR A 317 14.03 20.71 -5.74
C THR A 317 13.17 20.11 -6.85
N PHE A 318 13.83 19.75 -7.95
CA PHE A 318 13.22 19.08 -9.08
C PHE A 318 14.04 17.84 -9.46
N GLU A 319 13.37 16.71 -9.56
CA GLU A 319 13.94 15.45 -10.03
C GLU A 319 13.06 14.89 -11.13
N PHE A 320 13.66 14.57 -12.27
CA PHE A 320 12.99 13.90 -13.38
C PHE A 320 13.74 12.61 -13.66
N ASN A 321 13.11 11.49 -13.33
CA ASN A 321 13.55 10.14 -13.62
C ASN A 321 12.99 9.65 -14.96
N ASP A 322 13.74 8.80 -15.64
CA ASP A 322 13.31 8.13 -16.88
C ASP A 322 13.08 9.09 -18.06
N TYR A 323 13.84 10.19 -18.11
CA TYR A 323 13.75 11.18 -19.19
C TYR A 323 14.20 10.59 -20.54
N MET A 324 13.32 10.61 -21.55
CA MET A 324 13.58 10.08 -22.90
C MET A 324 13.80 11.17 -23.95
N GLY A 325 13.50 12.43 -23.62
CA GLY A 325 13.59 13.57 -24.50
C GLY A 325 12.48 13.65 -25.56
N THR A 326 11.26 13.23 -25.23
CA THR A 326 10.08 13.38 -26.11
C THR A 326 9.70 14.86 -26.29
N GLU A 327 8.82 15.15 -27.26
CA GLU A 327 8.38 16.53 -27.51
C GLU A 327 7.65 17.13 -26.30
N GLU A 328 6.73 16.39 -25.68
CA GLU A 328 6.04 16.79 -24.46
C GLU A 328 6.99 17.11 -23.30
N GLU A 329 7.99 16.25 -23.06
CA GLU A 329 8.96 16.47 -22.00
C GLU A 329 9.80 17.72 -22.23
N ARG A 330 10.22 17.96 -23.48
CA ARG A 330 11.01 19.15 -23.84
C ARG A 330 10.19 20.44 -23.69
N ASP A 331 8.93 20.42 -24.12
CA ASP A 331 8.03 21.56 -24.00
C ASP A 331 7.73 21.87 -22.52
N PHE A 332 7.39 20.84 -21.74
CA PHE A 332 7.19 20.97 -20.30
C PHE A 332 8.43 21.53 -19.61
N LEU A 333 9.61 20.95 -19.84
CA LEU A 333 10.86 21.39 -19.23
C LEU A 333 11.26 22.80 -19.64
N SER A 334 11.04 23.17 -20.92
CA SER A 334 11.30 24.51 -21.44
C SER A 334 10.47 25.56 -20.70
N PHE A 335 9.18 25.29 -20.51
CA PHE A 335 8.32 26.17 -19.72
C PHE A 335 8.70 26.15 -18.24
N PHE A 336 8.91 24.97 -17.67
CA PHE A 336 9.20 24.77 -16.26
C PHE A 336 10.45 25.54 -15.83
N PHE A 337 11.59 25.34 -16.49
CA PHE A 337 12.84 26.01 -16.14
C PHE A 337 12.82 27.52 -16.41
N LYS A 338 11.98 27.98 -17.35
CA LYS A 338 11.79 29.41 -17.57
C LYS A 338 11.11 30.11 -16.38
N HIS A 339 10.28 29.39 -15.61
CA HIS A 339 9.47 29.98 -14.55
C HIS A 339 9.81 29.50 -13.13
N ALA A 340 10.60 28.43 -12.98
CA ALA A 340 11.04 27.88 -11.69
C ALA A 340 12.12 28.75 -11.03
N CYS A 341 11.73 29.92 -10.51
CA CYS A 341 12.68 30.95 -10.04
C CYS A 341 13.41 30.61 -8.74
N CYS A 342 12.87 29.71 -7.90
CA CYS A 342 13.42 29.36 -6.59
C CYS A 342 14.20 28.04 -6.58
N LEU A 343 14.42 27.45 -7.76
CA LEU A 343 15.00 26.13 -7.91
C LEU A 343 16.49 26.12 -7.50
N THR A 344 16.86 25.23 -6.60
CA THR A 344 18.23 25.10 -6.04
C THR A 344 18.89 23.78 -6.39
N SER A 345 18.10 22.71 -6.53
CA SER A 345 18.57 21.37 -6.85
C SER A 345 17.79 20.82 -8.04
N THR A 346 18.51 20.35 -9.04
CA THR A 346 17.94 19.73 -10.23
C THR A 346 18.67 18.42 -10.55
N SER A 347 17.89 17.38 -10.81
CA SER A 347 18.39 16.10 -11.30
C SER A 347 17.51 15.66 -12.46
N ILE A 348 18.12 15.37 -13.61
CA ILE A 348 17.44 14.74 -14.75
C ILE A 348 18.23 13.47 -15.02
N ILE A 349 17.60 12.33 -14.77
CA ILE A 349 18.20 11.01 -14.90
C ILE A 349 17.66 10.40 -16.18
N HIS A 350 18.58 10.18 -17.12
CA HIS A 350 18.29 9.48 -18.37
C HIS A 350 18.53 7.99 -18.13
N ASN A 351 17.46 7.21 -18.06
CA ASN A 351 17.58 5.75 -18.11
C ASN A 351 17.58 5.32 -19.56
N VAL A 352 18.77 5.03 -20.08
CA VAL A 352 18.88 4.23 -21.31
C VAL A 352 18.54 2.81 -20.90
N CYS A 353 17.29 2.38 -21.09
CA CYS A 353 17.03 0.95 -21.18
C CYS A 353 17.83 0.45 -22.39
N ASP A 354 18.94 -0.22 -22.14
CA ASP A 354 19.58 -1.07 -23.14
C ASP A 354 18.59 -2.20 -23.47
N MET A 355 17.79 -1.95 -24.52
CA MET A 355 16.95 -2.85 -25.35
C MET A 355 16.47 -4.18 -24.77
#